data_AF-A0A7G3ZC83-F1
#
_entry.id   AF-A0A7G3ZC83-F1
#
_cell.length_a   1.000
_cell.length_b   1.000
_cell.length_c   1.000
_cell.angle_alpha   90.00
_cell.angle_beta   90.00
_cell.angle_gamma   90.00
#
_symmetry.space_group_name_H-M   'P 1'
#
loop_
_entity.id
_entity.type
_entity.pdbx_description
1 polymer ?
#
loop_
_entity_poly.entity_id
_entity_poly.type
_entity_poly.pdbx_seq_one_letter_code
_entity_poly.pdbx_strand_id
1 'polypeptide(L)'
;MGDREDGSDSKAVEVAPMEHWSDMKAAILVVSASKKDTPSTSGMQLTVQTSDLFRERVRDVVPRRFEEMKKAIKEKNWPVFAELTMKDSNSFHATCLDTFPPIFYMNDTSKKIIKLCHQINEFYNETVVAYTFDAGPNAVLYYLKENEKKLFALIYKIFSKVSGWEAKFSNEELSQFTKIFDSSLAKDLPFELDDELYKGVSRVILTQVGPGPQPTEECLIDPATGLPK
;
A
#
# COMPACT_ATOMS: atom_id res chain seq x y z
N MET A 1 -12.71 -5.08 18.85
CA MET A 1 -12.01 -4.88 20.14
C MET A 1 -12.14 -6.16 20.93
N GLY A 2 -11.20 -6.43 21.83
CA GLY A 2 -11.48 -7.39 22.87
C GLY A 2 -12.57 -6.83 23.79
N ASP A 3 -13.50 -7.68 24.19
CA ASP A 3 -14.54 -7.37 25.17
C ASP A 3 -14.05 -7.63 26.59
N ARG A 4 -12.97 -8.41 26.75
CA ARG A 4 -12.41 -8.76 28.06
C ARG A 4 -11.45 -7.70 28.57
N GLU A 5 -11.56 -7.35 29.85
CA GLU A 5 -10.70 -6.38 30.51
C GLU A 5 -9.21 -6.77 30.50
N ASP A 6 -8.92 -8.07 30.50
CA ASP A 6 -7.56 -8.61 30.46
C ASP A 6 -6.93 -8.61 29.05
N GLY A 7 -7.70 -8.23 28.02
CA GLY A 7 -7.26 -8.20 26.63
C GLY A 7 -7.00 -9.58 26.01
N SER A 8 -7.37 -10.68 26.68
CA SER A 8 -7.09 -12.06 26.22
C SER A 8 -7.76 -12.44 24.90
N ASP A 9 -8.76 -11.68 24.47
CA ASP A 9 -9.47 -11.83 23.20
C ASP A 9 -9.05 -10.81 22.13
N SER A 10 -8.16 -9.86 22.45
CA SER A 10 -7.55 -8.94 21.49
C SER A 10 -6.34 -9.58 20.79
N LYS A 11 -6.61 -10.48 19.84
CA LYS A 11 -5.59 -11.29 19.14
C LYS A 11 -5.76 -11.29 17.63
N ALA A 12 -4.71 -11.70 16.92
CA ALA A 12 -4.78 -11.96 15.50
C ALA A 12 -5.57 -13.25 15.21
N VAL A 13 -6.40 -13.20 14.17
CA VAL A 13 -7.10 -14.36 13.61
C VAL A 13 -6.99 -14.28 12.10
N GLU A 14 -6.63 -15.40 11.47
CA GLU A 14 -6.54 -15.48 10.02
C GLU A 14 -7.93 -15.31 9.38
N VAL A 15 -8.04 -14.41 8.40
CA VAL A 15 -9.28 -14.21 7.63
C VAL A 15 -9.37 -15.21 6.49
N ALA A 16 -8.26 -15.43 5.78
CA ALA A 16 -8.10 -16.42 4.73
C ALA A 16 -6.60 -16.71 4.53
N PRO A 17 -6.22 -17.96 4.18
CA PRO A 17 -4.83 -18.33 3.93
C PRO A 17 -4.30 -17.76 2.61
N MET A 18 -2.99 -17.76 2.40
CA MET A 18 -2.38 -17.17 1.20
C MET A 18 -2.86 -17.83 -0.10
N GLU A 19 -3.12 -19.14 -0.06
CA GLU A 19 -3.63 -19.92 -1.19
C GLU A 19 -5.05 -19.52 -1.58
N HIS A 20 -5.80 -18.91 -0.65
CA HIS A 20 -7.13 -18.42 -0.94
C HIS A 20 -7.08 -17.36 -2.03
N TRP A 21 -6.18 -16.36 -1.96
CA TRP A 21 -6.12 -15.28 -2.95
C TRP A 21 -4.69 -14.98 -3.43
N SER A 22 -4.06 -16.00 -4.00
CA SER A 22 -2.64 -15.96 -4.44
C SER A 22 -2.32 -14.93 -5.53
N ASP A 23 -3.33 -14.43 -6.24
CA ASP A 23 -3.15 -13.43 -7.30
C ASP A 23 -2.90 -12.01 -6.77
N MET A 24 -3.05 -11.79 -5.45
CA MET A 24 -2.81 -10.49 -4.82
C MET A 24 -1.31 -10.13 -4.84
N LYS A 25 -1.00 -9.00 -5.48
CA LYS A 25 0.34 -8.44 -5.60
C LYS A 25 0.42 -7.09 -4.89
N ALA A 26 1.64 -6.68 -4.54
CA ALA A 26 1.90 -5.36 -3.99
C ALA A 26 3.17 -4.73 -4.62
N ALA A 27 3.08 -3.45 -4.97
CA ALA A 27 4.22 -2.63 -5.35
C ALA A 27 4.36 -1.47 -4.36
N ILE A 28 5.51 -1.39 -3.68
CA ILE A 28 5.79 -0.35 -2.69
C ILE A 28 6.66 0.70 -3.36
N LEU A 29 6.17 1.93 -3.42
CA LEU A 29 6.92 3.10 -3.86
C LEU A 29 7.50 3.77 -2.62
N VAL A 30 8.80 3.60 -2.40
CA VAL A 30 9.52 4.17 -1.25
C VAL A 30 9.75 5.66 -1.53
N VAL A 31 8.87 6.49 -0.98
CA VAL A 31 8.88 7.93 -1.20
C VAL A 31 9.98 8.55 -0.36
N SER A 32 10.81 9.37 -1.03
CA SER A 32 11.85 10.15 -0.39
C SER A 32 11.21 11.11 0.62
N ALA A 33 11.51 10.91 1.89
CA ALA A 33 11.02 11.74 2.98
C ALA A 33 12.19 12.50 3.61
N SER A 34 12.04 13.81 3.82
CA SER A 34 12.72 14.44 4.95
C SER A 34 12.25 13.74 6.23
N LYS A 35 13.15 13.64 7.21
CA LYS A 35 13.01 12.92 8.50
C LYS A 35 11.55 12.81 8.99
N LYS A 36 11.13 11.60 9.38
CA LYS A 36 9.78 11.35 9.94
C LYS A 36 9.54 12.24 11.16
N ASP A 37 8.63 13.21 11.05
CA ASP A 37 8.40 14.22 12.09
C ASP A 37 7.71 13.67 13.35
N THR A 38 6.83 12.67 13.21
CA THR A 38 6.08 12.10 14.35
C THR A 38 6.11 10.56 14.36
N PRO A 39 6.68 9.91 15.39
CA PRO A 39 6.58 8.46 15.58
C PRO A 39 5.13 7.98 15.71
N SER A 40 4.83 6.76 15.25
CA SER A 40 3.46 6.25 15.22
C SER A 40 2.84 6.14 16.62
N THR A 41 3.62 5.76 17.64
CA THR A 41 3.15 5.58 19.03
C THR A 41 2.68 6.88 19.65
N SER A 42 3.46 7.96 19.56
CA SER A 42 3.06 9.27 20.07
C SER A 42 1.95 9.87 19.23
N GLY A 43 2.00 9.68 17.91
CA GLY A 43 0.97 10.18 16.99
C GLY A 43 -0.41 9.59 17.27
N MET A 44 -0.52 8.26 17.43
CA MET A 44 -1.81 7.62 17.68
C MET A 44 -2.43 8.02 19.02
N GLN A 45 -1.62 8.19 20.07
CA GLN A 45 -2.10 8.64 21.37
C GLN A 45 -2.64 10.07 21.29
N LEU A 46 -1.96 10.94 20.55
CA LEU A 46 -2.41 12.30 20.33
C LEU A 46 -3.72 12.34 19.53
N THR A 47 -3.86 11.53 18.49
CA THR A 47 -5.13 11.38 17.74
C THR A 47 -6.27 10.95 18.66
N VAL A 48 -6.07 9.94 19.51
CA VAL A 48 -7.08 9.49 20.49
C VAL A 48 -7.51 10.63 21.41
N GLN A 49 -6.56 11.47 21.85
CA GLN A 49 -6.82 12.55 22.79
C GLN A 49 -7.51 13.76 22.16
N THR A 50 -7.23 14.06 20.88
CA THR A 50 -7.51 15.39 20.31
C THR A 50 -8.34 15.40 19.04
N SER A 51 -8.42 14.30 18.28
CA SER A 51 -9.23 14.25 17.05
C SER A 51 -10.69 13.96 17.36
N ASP A 52 -11.58 14.87 16.98
CA ASP A 52 -13.02 14.68 17.07
C ASP A 52 -13.50 13.64 16.04
N LEU A 53 -12.90 13.62 14.84
CA LEU A 53 -13.23 12.66 13.78
C LEU A 53 -12.84 11.22 14.13
N PHE A 54 -11.81 11.02 14.96
CA PHE A 54 -11.36 9.69 15.34
C PHE A 54 -12.42 8.90 16.12
N ARG A 55 -13.26 9.59 16.91
CA ARG A 55 -14.36 8.95 17.66
C ARG A 55 -15.37 8.29 16.73
N GLU A 56 -15.75 8.97 15.65
CA GLU A 56 -16.63 8.43 14.62
C GLU A 56 -15.98 7.26 13.89
N ARG A 57 -14.68 7.40 13.56
CA ARG A 57 -13.92 6.36 12.88
C ARG A 57 -13.95 5.03 13.65
N VAL A 58 -13.68 5.06 14.95
CA VAL A 58 -13.64 3.83 15.77
C VAL A 58 -15.02 3.27 16.08
N ARG A 59 -16.03 4.12 16.26
CA ARG A 59 -17.38 3.71 16.64
C ARG A 59 -18.13 3.04 15.49
N ASP A 60 -18.12 3.68 14.31
CA ASP A 60 -19.04 3.30 13.23
C ASP A 60 -18.31 2.93 11.92
N VAL A 61 -17.26 3.65 11.56
CA VAL A 61 -16.59 3.45 10.26
C VAL A 61 -15.83 2.13 10.22
N VAL A 62 -14.95 1.89 11.20
CA VAL A 62 -14.06 0.71 11.23
C VAL A 62 -14.86 -0.59 11.43
N PRO A 63 -15.80 -0.72 12.38
CA PRO A 63 -16.55 -1.97 12.55
C PRO A 63 -17.31 -2.39 11.29
N ARG A 64 -17.93 -1.44 10.58
CA ARG A 64 -18.60 -1.69 9.31
C ARG A 64 -17.62 -2.12 8.22
N ARG A 65 -16.56 -1.34 8.00
CA ARG A 65 -15.55 -1.65 6.98
C ARG A 65 -14.82 -2.97 7.25
N PHE A 66 -14.66 -3.34 8.51
CA PHE A 66 -14.04 -4.61 8.89
C PHE A 66 -14.85 -5.81 8.36
N GLU A 67 -16.17 -5.81 8.55
CA GLU A 67 -17.02 -6.88 8.02
C GLU A 67 -17.11 -6.84 6.48
N GLU A 68 -17.21 -5.64 5.88
CA GLU A 68 -17.18 -5.46 4.43
C GLU A 68 -15.88 -5.98 3.81
N MET A 69 -14.72 -5.66 4.41
CA MET A 69 -13.41 -6.09 3.94
C MET A 69 -13.21 -7.61 4.11
N LYS A 70 -13.61 -8.17 5.26
CA LYS A 70 -13.59 -9.62 5.47
C LYS A 70 -14.39 -10.36 4.42
N LYS A 71 -15.59 -9.85 4.11
CA LYS A 71 -16.43 -10.40 3.04
C LYS A 71 -15.74 -10.29 1.68
N ALA A 72 -15.17 -9.12 1.35
CA ALA A 72 -14.45 -8.92 0.10
C ALA A 72 -13.27 -9.89 -0.08
N ILE A 73 -12.51 -10.15 0.98
CA ILE A 73 -11.43 -11.14 0.97
C ILE A 73 -11.97 -12.55 0.72
N LYS A 74 -13.01 -12.97 1.46
CA LYS A 74 -13.61 -14.31 1.32
C LYS A 74 -14.20 -14.55 -0.07
N GLU A 75 -14.80 -13.53 -0.65
CA GLU A 75 -15.42 -13.58 -1.98
C GLU A 75 -14.45 -13.25 -3.12
N LYS A 76 -13.18 -12.92 -2.82
CA LYS A 76 -12.18 -12.41 -3.78
C LYS A 76 -12.71 -11.21 -4.59
N ASN A 77 -13.52 -10.37 -3.96
CA ASN A 77 -14.14 -9.22 -4.59
C ASN A 77 -13.14 -8.05 -4.64
N TRP A 78 -12.36 -8.02 -5.72
CA TRP A 78 -11.31 -7.03 -5.94
C TRP A 78 -11.80 -5.57 -5.93
N PRO A 79 -12.86 -5.18 -6.66
CA PRO A 79 -13.33 -3.79 -6.63
C PRO A 79 -13.68 -3.31 -5.21
N VAL A 80 -14.38 -4.14 -4.42
CA VAL A 80 -14.74 -3.79 -3.04
C VAL A 80 -13.51 -3.73 -2.14
N PHE A 81 -12.60 -4.70 -2.25
CA PHE A 81 -11.32 -4.69 -1.51
C PHE A 81 -10.54 -3.40 -1.79
N ALA A 82 -10.40 -3.04 -3.06
CA ALA A 82 -9.64 -1.89 -3.51
C ALA A 82 -10.25 -0.57 -3.02
N GLU A 83 -11.57 -0.40 -3.18
CA GLU A 83 -12.28 0.80 -2.72
C GLU A 83 -12.19 0.97 -1.20
N LEU A 84 -12.42 -0.10 -0.43
CA LEU A 84 -12.31 -0.06 1.03
C LEU A 84 -10.90 0.28 1.49
N THR A 85 -9.89 -0.30 0.84
CA THR A 85 -8.47 -0.05 1.14
C THR A 85 -8.13 1.43 0.95
N MET A 86 -8.47 2.02 -0.19
CA MET A 86 -8.21 3.43 -0.48
C MET A 86 -8.99 4.36 0.47
N LYS A 87 -10.27 4.07 0.73
CA LYS A 87 -11.11 4.84 1.65
C LYS A 87 -10.61 4.76 3.09
N ASP A 88 -10.06 3.63 3.51
CA ASP A 88 -9.56 3.47 4.88
C ASP A 88 -8.19 4.11 5.09
N SER A 89 -7.30 4.02 4.10
CA SER A 89 -6.07 4.83 4.05
C SER A 89 -6.40 6.32 4.18
N ASN A 90 -7.30 6.84 3.35
CA ASN A 90 -7.69 8.26 3.42
C ASN A 90 -8.29 8.64 4.77
N SER A 91 -9.14 7.78 5.34
CA SER A 91 -9.79 8.04 6.64
C SER A 91 -8.79 8.03 7.80
N PHE A 92 -7.78 7.15 7.77
CA PHE A 92 -6.69 7.17 8.73
C PHE A 92 -5.94 8.51 8.68
N HIS A 93 -5.48 8.94 7.50
CA HIS A 93 -4.75 10.21 7.36
C HIS A 93 -5.63 11.44 7.64
N ALA A 94 -6.95 11.37 7.42
CA ALA A 94 -7.88 12.42 7.82
C ALA A 94 -7.94 12.59 9.34
N THR A 95 -7.95 11.49 10.11
CA THR A 95 -7.88 11.57 11.58
C THR A 95 -6.51 12.05 12.08
N CYS A 96 -5.42 11.79 11.34
CA CYS A 96 -4.12 12.39 11.63
C CYS A 96 -4.10 13.91 11.39
N LEU A 97 -4.78 14.37 10.34
CA LEU A 97 -4.92 15.80 10.03
C LEU A 97 -5.78 16.54 11.06
N ASP A 98 -6.79 15.87 11.61
CA ASP A 98 -7.71 16.39 12.62
C ASP A 98 -7.12 16.39 14.05
N THR A 99 -6.02 15.68 14.28
CA THR A 99 -5.24 15.75 15.53
C THR A 99 -4.74 17.17 15.81
N PHE A 100 -4.54 17.54 17.08
CA PHE A 100 -3.92 18.81 17.47
C PHE A 100 -2.66 18.63 18.36
N PRO A 101 -1.46 19.07 17.92
CA PRO A 101 -1.13 19.59 16.59
C PRO A 101 -1.33 18.55 15.46
N PRO A 102 -1.59 19.01 14.21
CA PRO A 102 -1.87 18.12 13.08
C PRO A 102 -0.66 17.24 12.72
N ILE A 103 -0.95 16.01 12.33
CA ILE A 103 0.05 15.02 11.92
C ILE A 103 -0.01 14.85 10.40
N PHE A 104 1.11 15.08 9.73
CA PHE A 104 1.26 14.90 8.28
C PHE A 104 2.21 13.75 7.97
N TYR A 105 1.65 12.63 7.52
CA TYR A 105 2.45 11.49 7.05
C TYR A 105 2.64 11.50 5.53
N MET A 106 1.58 11.82 4.79
CA MET A 106 1.64 11.94 3.34
C MET A 106 2.23 13.29 2.91
N ASN A 107 3.06 13.27 1.87
CA ASN A 107 3.60 14.48 1.25
C ASN A 107 3.02 14.66 -0.17
N ASP A 108 3.55 15.63 -0.91
CA ASP A 108 3.03 15.91 -2.26
C ASP A 108 3.30 14.79 -3.26
N THR A 109 4.40 14.04 -3.11
CA THR A 109 4.64 12.81 -3.88
C THR A 109 3.55 11.78 -3.59
N SER A 110 3.18 11.57 -2.33
CA SER A 110 2.08 10.68 -1.94
C SER A 110 0.75 11.09 -2.61
N LYS A 111 0.42 12.38 -2.60
CA LYS A 111 -0.81 12.90 -3.23
C LYS A 111 -0.80 12.73 -4.75
N LYS A 112 0.34 12.94 -5.40
CA LYS A 112 0.51 12.71 -6.84
C LYS A 112 0.33 11.22 -7.20
N ILE A 113 0.83 10.31 -6.37
CA ILE A 113 0.61 8.86 -6.54
C ILE A 113 -0.89 8.52 -6.38
N ILE A 114 -1.58 9.10 -5.39
CA ILE A 114 -3.04 8.93 -5.23
C ILE A 114 -3.77 9.36 -6.51
N LYS A 115 -3.45 10.56 -7.03
CA LYS A 115 -4.06 11.07 -8.27
C LYS A 115 -3.81 10.11 -9.44
N LEU A 116 -2.58 9.64 -9.59
CA LEU A 116 -2.20 8.69 -10.64
C LEU A 116 -3.01 7.38 -10.55
N CYS A 117 -3.19 6.81 -9.35
CA CYS A 117 -4.00 5.60 -9.18
C CYS A 117 -5.46 5.80 -9.61
N HIS A 118 -6.08 6.93 -9.26
CA HIS A 118 -7.44 7.24 -9.72
C HIS A 118 -7.51 7.41 -11.24
N GLN A 119 -6.54 8.12 -11.83
CA GLN A 119 -6.45 8.30 -13.28
C GLN A 119 -6.27 6.97 -14.03
N ILE A 120 -5.48 6.04 -13.49
CA ILE A 120 -5.31 4.69 -14.05
C ILE A 120 -6.65 3.93 -14.01
N ASN A 121 -7.33 3.92 -12.86
CA ASN A 121 -8.61 3.22 -12.72
C ASN A 121 -9.68 3.82 -13.64
N GLU A 122 -9.74 5.15 -13.75
CA GLU A 122 -10.67 5.85 -14.64
C GLU A 122 -10.38 5.55 -16.11
N PHE A 123 -9.11 5.59 -16.53
CA PHE A 123 -8.70 5.31 -17.90
C PHE A 123 -9.10 3.91 -18.37
N TYR A 124 -8.95 2.90 -17.52
CA TYR A 124 -9.37 1.53 -17.84
C TYR A 124 -10.87 1.28 -17.59
N ASN A 125 -11.60 2.26 -17.05
CA ASN A 125 -13.00 2.13 -16.63
C ASN A 125 -13.25 0.90 -15.73
N GLU A 126 -12.25 0.56 -14.91
CA GLU A 126 -12.27 -0.56 -13.98
C GLU A 126 -11.27 -0.30 -12.84
N THR A 127 -11.44 -0.99 -11.70
CA THR A 127 -10.45 -0.88 -10.62
C THR A 127 -9.24 -1.75 -10.94
N VAL A 128 -8.14 -1.14 -11.36
CA VAL A 128 -6.87 -1.81 -11.69
C VAL A 128 -5.93 -1.86 -10.50
N VAL A 129 -5.92 -0.79 -9.69
CA VAL A 129 -4.99 -0.59 -8.58
C VAL A 129 -5.67 0.03 -7.36
N ALA A 130 -5.23 -0.35 -6.17
CA ALA A 130 -5.61 0.28 -4.91
C ALA A 130 -4.36 0.79 -4.19
N TYR A 131 -4.41 2.01 -3.65
CA TYR A 131 -3.32 2.53 -2.83
C TYR A 131 -3.66 2.43 -1.34
N THR A 132 -2.64 2.31 -0.50
CA THR A 132 -2.71 2.56 0.94
C THR A 132 -1.39 3.16 1.45
N PHE A 133 -1.48 3.92 2.54
CA PHE A 133 -0.37 4.63 3.15
C PHE A 133 -0.41 4.43 4.67
N ASP A 134 0.70 3.97 5.26
CA ASP A 134 0.87 3.88 6.70
C ASP A 134 1.34 5.21 7.31
N ALA A 135 2.00 5.17 8.47
CA ALA A 135 2.60 6.32 9.15
C ALA A 135 3.89 6.82 8.45
N GLY A 136 3.77 7.22 7.19
CA GLY A 136 4.81 7.82 6.35
C GLY A 136 4.33 8.04 4.91
N PRO A 137 5.18 8.59 4.02
CA PRO A 137 4.73 8.97 2.68
C PRO A 137 4.79 7.83 1.66
N ASN A 138 5.33 6.66 2.03
CA ASN A 138 5.47 5.51 1.14
C ASN A 138 4.09 5.00 0.69
N ALA A 139 3.94 4.81 -0.63
CA ALA A 139 2.73 4.26 -1.19
C ALA A 139 2.86 2.74 -1.32
N VAL A 140 1.85 2.00 -0.85
CA VAL A 140 1.67 0.58 -1.17
C VAL A 140 0.54 0.47 -2.18
N LEU A 141 0.85 -0.09 -3.34
CA LEU A 141 -0.10 -0.32 -4.42
C LEU A 141 -0.46 -1.80 -4.47
N TYR A 142 -1.69 -2.14 -4.09
CA TYR A 142 -2.24 -3.46 -4.34
C TYR A 142 -2.78 -3.54 -5.77
N TYR A 143 -2.62 -4.71 -6.39
CA TYR A 143 -3.18 -5.05 -7.69
C TYR A 143 -3.31 -6.57 -7.81
N LEU A 144 -4.16 -7.04 -8.72
CA LEU A 144 -4.18 -8.45 -9.10
C LEU A 144 -3.15 -8.74 -10.19
N LYS A 145 -2.58 -9.94 -10.18
CA LYS A 145 -1.61 -10.41 -11.19
C LYS A 145 -2.07 -10.17 -12.64
N GLU A 146 -3.35 -10.35 -12.94
CA GLU A 146 -3.91 -10.12 -14.29
C GLU A 146 -3.83 -8.64 -14.74
N ASN A 147 -3.82 -7.71 -13.78
CA ASN A 147 -3.74 -6.27 -14.00
C ASN A 147 -2.29 -5.76 -14.04
N GLU A 148 -1.29 -6.60 -13.80
CA GLU A 148 0.12 -6.21 -13.71
C GLU A 148 0.60 -5.50 -14.97
N LYS A 149 0.28 -6.03 -16.16
CA LYS A 149 0.67 -5.40 -17.44
C LYS A 149 -0.01 -4.05 -17.67
N LYS A 150 -1.30 -3.92 -17.31
CA LYS A 150 -2.06 -2.66 -17.42
C LYS A 150 -1.44 -1.61 -16.51
N LEU A 151 -1.21 -1.98 -15.25
CA LEU A 151 -0.64 -1.09 -14.25
C LEU A 151 0.79 -0.68 -14.60
N PHE A 152 1.67 -1.64 -14.89
CA PHE A 152 3.09 -1.38 -15.07
C PHE A 152 3.43 -0.73 -16.40
N ALA A 153 2.57 -0.78 -17.42
CA ALA A 153 2.74 0.08 -18.59
C ALA A 153 2.77 1.58 -18.21
N LEU A 154 1.98 2.00 -17.21
CA LEU A 154 1.94 3.39 -16.74
C LEU A 154 2.94 3.65 -15.60
N ILE A 155 3.01 2.77 -14.59
CA ILE A 155 3.90 2.94 -13.44
C ILE A 155 5.37 2.84 -13.88
N TYR A 156 5.74 1.85 -14.71
CA TYR A 156 7.12 1.73 -15.18
C TYR A 156 7.53 2.91 -16.05
N LYS A 157 6.63 3.47 -16.88
CA LYS A 157 6.92 4.65 -17.69
C LYS A 157 7.44 5.81 -16.84
N ILE A 158 6.76 6.08 -15.71
CA ILE A 158 7.14 7.15 -14.79
C ILE A 158 8.40 6.77 -13.99
N PHE A 159 8.43 5.57 -13.41
CA PHE A 159 9.42 5.18 -12.40
C PHE A 159 10.56 4.30 -12.94
N SER A 160 10.76 4.26 -14.27
CA SER A 160 11.81 3.45 -14.92
C SER A 160 13.24 3.76 -14.45
N LYS A 161 13.46 4.99 -13.97
CA LYS A 161 14.74 5.47 -13.43
C LYS A 161 14.96 5.11 -11.95
N VAL A 162 13.95 4.56 -11.28
CA VAL A 162 14.01 4.15 -9.86
C VAL A 162 14.50 2.71 -9.78
N SER A 163 15.35 2.39 -8.81
CA SER A 163 15.87 1.02 -8.62
C SER A 163 14.82 0.06 -8.06
N GLY A 164 15.02 -1.25 -8.29
CA GLY A 164 14.25 -2.33 -7.67
C GLY A 164 13.35 -3.12 -8.64
N TRP A 165 13.23 -2.70 -9.89
CA TRP A 165 12.50 -3.43 -10.94
C TRP A 165 13.20 -4.74 -11.32
N GLU A 166 14.53 -4.68 -11.42
CA GLU A 166 15.44 -5.77 -11.76
C GLU A 166 15.39 -6.94 -10.76
N ALA A 167 14.83 -6.72 -9.57
CA ALA A 167 14.64 -7.77 -8.58
C ALA A 167 13.53 -8.77 -8.98
N LYS A 168 12.64 -8.41 -9.91
CA LYS A 168 11.52 -9.26 -10.35
C LYS A 168 11.36 -9.38 -11.87
N PHE A 169 11.90 -8.46 -12.65
CA PHE A 169 11.74 -8.44 -14.10
C PHE A 169 13.07 -8.41 -14.84
N SER A 170 13.14 -9.13 -15.95
CA SER A 170 14.24 -9.03 -16.91
C SER A 170 14.14 -7.74 -17.74
N ASN A 171 15.23 -7.35 -18.40
CA ASN A 171 15.22 -6.20 -19.31
C ASN A 171 14.21 -6.38 -20.46
N GLU A 172 14.04 -7.60 -20.95
CA GLU A 172 13.05 -7.93 -21.98
C GLU A 172 11.63 -7.71 -21.46
N GLU A 173 11.30 -8.15 -20.25
CA GLU A 173 9.98 -7.94 -19.63
C GLU A 173 9.70 -6.45 -19.41
N LEU A 174 10.68 -5.70 -18.90
CA LEU A 174 10.56 -4.25 -18.72
C LEU A 174 10.35 -3.52 -20.05
N SER A 175 11.03 -3.94 -21.12
CA SER A 175 10.83 -3.37 -22.45
C SER A 175 9.40 -3.58 -22.99
N GLN A 176 8.72 -4.65 -22.57
CA GLN A 176 7.34 -4.90 -22.96
C GLN A 176 6.39 -3.87 -22.34
N PHE A 177 6.60 -3.45 -21.08
CA PHE A 177 5.79 -2.40 -20.46
C PHE A 177 5.90 -1.07 -21.22
N THR A 178 7.13 -0.66 -21.56
CA THR A 178 7.38 0.53 -22.38
C THR A 178 6.71 0.43 -23.74
N LYS A 179 6.83 -0.74 -24.40
CA LYS A 179 6.19 -0.98 -25.70
C LYS A 179 4.66 -0.91 -25.62
N ILE A 180 4.05 -1.48 -24.59
CA ILE A 180 2.59 -1.40 -24.37
C ILE A 180 2.19 0.07 -24.23
N PHE A 181 2.90 0.83 -23.41
CA PHE A 181 2.64 2.26 -23.24
C PHE A 181 2.73 3.03 -24.57
N ASP A 182 3.87 2.95 -25.26
CA ASP A 182 4.12 3.76 -26.46
C ASP A 182 3.20 3.37 -27.64
N SER A 183 2.85 2.08 -27.77
CA SER A 183 2.04 1.59 -28.90
C SER A 183 0.53 1.69 -28.69
N SER A 184 0.05 1.55 -27.44
CA SER A 184 -1.36 1.30 -27.15
C SER A 184 -1.98 2.29 -26.18
N LEU A 185 -1.19 2.95 -25.33
CA LEU A 185 -1.74 3.84 -24.28
C LEU A 185 -1.46 5.32 -24.55
N ALA A 186 -0.28 5.65 -25.06
CA ALA A 186 0.20 7.03 -25.15
C ALA A 186 -0.69 7.96 -25.99
N LYS A 187 -1.41 7.42 -26.99
CA LYS A 187 -2.29 8.21 -27.86
C LYS A 187 -3.67 8.49 -27.26
N ASP A 188 -4.13 7.60 -26.39
CA ASP A 188 -5.49 7.60 -25.87
C ASP A 188 -5.54 8.08 -24.41
N LEU A 189 -4.39 8.39 -23.81
CA LEU A 189 -4.29 8.82 -22.42
C LEU A 189 -4.93 10.22 -22.25
N PRO A 190 -6.00 10.35 -21.44
CA PRO A 190 -6.71 11.62 -21.31
C PRO A 190 -6.04 12.59 -20.31
N PHE A 191 -4.86 12.25 -19.81
CA PHE A 191 -4.11 13.02 -18.82
C PHE A 191 -2.61 12.96 -19.10
N GLU A 192 -1.89 14.00 -18.67
CA GLU A 192 -0.44 14.06 -18.76
C GLU A 192 0.21 13.26 -17.62
N LEU A 193 1.29 12.52 -17.95
CA LEU A 193 2.14 11.88 -16.95
C LEU A 193 3.15 12.89 -16.41
N ASP A 194 3.33 12.89 -15.08
CA ASP A 194 4.37 13.68 -14.43
C ASP A 194 5.72 12.96 -14.54
N ASP A 195 6.47 13.27 -15.59
CA ASP A 195 7.81 12.72 -15.87
C ASP A 195 8.85 13.05 -14.80
N GLU A 196 8.52 13.89 -13.81
CA GLU A 196 9.38 14.29 -12.71
C GLU A 196 8.98 13.62 -11.38
N LEU A 197 7.85 12.92 -11.33
CA LEU A 197 7.35 12.24 -10.13
C LEU A 197 8.34 11.20 -9.59
N TYR A 198 9.15 10.60 -10.46
CA TYR A 198 10.17 9.63 -10.07
C TYR A 198 11.21 10.22 -9.11
N LYS A 199 11.47 11.53 -9.15
CA LYS A 199 12.41 12.19 -8.22
C LYS A 199 11.96 12.10 -6.77
N GLY A 200 10.65 11.96 -6.55
CA GLY A 200 10.07 11.77 -5.23
C GLY A 200 10.15 10.33 -4.70
N VAL A 201 10.63 9.36 -5.49
CA VAL A 201 10.66 7.94 -5.13
C VAL A 201 12.09 7.42 -5.23
N SER A 202 12.57 6.84 -4.13
CA SER A 202 13.95 6.34 -4.02
C SER A 202 14.10 4.86 -4.43
N ARG A 203 13.03 4.06 -4.28
CA ARG A 203 13.05 2.63 -4.57
C ARG A 203 11.66 2.09 -4.86
N VAL A 204 11.58 1.08 -5.72
CA VAL A 204 10.40 0.23 -5.90
C VAL A 204 10.66 -1.13 -5.25
N ILE A 205 9.70 -1.65 -4.49
CA ILE A 205 9.75 -3.01 -3.93
C ILE A 205 8.53 -3.77 -4.42
N LEU A 206 8.78 -4.84 -5.19
CA LEU A 206 7.74 -5.66 -5.79
C LEU A 206 7.59 -6.97 -5.02
N THR A 207 6.38 -7.24 -4.55
CA THR A 207 6.08 -8.41 -3.72
C THR A 207 4.64 -8.92 -3.95
N GLN A 208 4.23 -9.92 -3.19
CA GLN A 208 2.92 -10.56 -3.26
C GLN A 208 2.50 -11.05 -1.88
N VAL A 209 1.24 -11.51 -1.76
CA VAL A 209 0.79 -12.24 -0.57
C VAL A 209 1.72 -13.43 -0.30
N GLY A 210 2.07 -13.66 0.96
CA GLY A 210 3.06 -14.66 1.37
C GLY A 210 2.65 -15.42 2.63
N PRO A 211 3.42 -16.45 2.99
CA PRO A 211 3.13 -17.28 4.16
C PRO A 211 3.45 -16.52 5.46
N GLY A 212 3.01 -17.10 6.58
CA GLY A 212 3.42 -16.67 7.91
C GLY A 212 4.90 -16.99 8.23
N PRO A 213 5.33 -16.80 9.50
CA PRO A 213 6.70 -17.11 9.92
C PRO A 213 7.15 -18.52 9.54
N GLN A 214 8.36 -18.66 9.01
CA GLN A 214 8.95 -19.93 8.57
C GLN A 214 10.17 -20.29 9.43
N PRO A 215 10.33 -21.55 9.86
CA PRO A 215 11.57 -22.01 10.46
C PRO A 215 12.71 -21.98 9.42
N THR A 216 13.94 -21.77 9.89
CA THR A 216 15.16 -21.80 9.05
C THR A 216 16.32 -22.40 9.83
N GLU A 217 17.24 -23.02 9.11
CA GLU A 217 18.55 -23.46 9.63
C GLU A 217 19.58 -22.32 9.64
N GLU A 218 19.26 -21.18 9.02
CA GLU A 218 20.09 -19.99 9.09
C GLU A 218 20.10 -19.43 10.51
N CYS A 219 21.27 -19.44 11.15
CA CYS A 219 21.47 -18.88 12.47
C CYS A 219 22.29 -17.60 12.39
N LEU A 220 21.77 -16.49 12.91
CA LEU A 220 22.49 -15.21 13.01
C LEU A 220 23.44 -15.15 14.21
N ILE A 221 23.44 -16.19 15.06
CA ILE A 221 24.30 -16.31 16.24
C ILE A 221 25.40 -17.32 15.95
N ASP A 222 26.63 -16.98 16.31
CA ASP A 222 27.73 -17.93 16.33
C ASP A 222 27.48 -18.96 17.45
N PRO A 223 27.34 -20.26 17.12
CA PRO A 223 27.04 -21.29 18.10
C PRO A 223 28.16 -21.51 19.12
N ALA A 224 29.41 -21.10 18.82
CA ALA A 224 30.53 -21.24 19.75
C ALA A 224 30.55 -20.13 20.82
N THR A 225 30.22 -18.90 20.42
CA THR A 225 30.34 -17.72 21.29
C THR A 225 29.00 -17.23 21.84
N GLY A 226 27.88 -17.58 21.20
CA GLY A 226 26.56 -17.05 21.53
C GLY A 226 26.36 -15.58 21.12
N LEU A 227 27.28 -15.02 20.34
CA LEU A 227 27.23 -13.63 19.86
C LEU A 227 26.74 -13.56 18.41
N PRO A 228 26.28 -12.38 17.93
CA PRO A 228 25.99 -12.20 16.51
C PRO A 228 27.20 -12.59 15.64
N LYS A 229 26.94 -13.32 14.55
CA LYS A 229 27.95 -13.67 13.54
C LYS A 229 28.56 -12.45 12.86
#